data_AF-A0AAV4SS89-F1
#
_entry.id   AF-A0AAV4SS89-F1
#
_cell.length_a   1.000
_cell.length_b   1.000
_cell.length_c   1.000
_cell.angle_alpha   90.00
_cell.angle_beta   90.00
_cell.angle_gamma   90.00
#
_symmetry.space_group_name_H-M   'P 1'
#
loop_
_entity.id
_entity.type
_entity.pdbx_description
1 polymer ?
#
loop_
_entity_poly.entity_id
_entity_poly.type
_entity_poly.pdbx_seq_one_letter_code
_entity_poly.pdbx_strand_id
1 'polypeptide(L)'
;MAGPSLSALAIQMATYSDEKPNYAASLYLYASLCILTIFSICSLNVEKREPAKNMWKRSLILLKDIDFLFFAMLMLILGGTWGFQLNFKNVYMEELGTPTYLIGLLDTFSALCGLPALFAAKWLTSKIA
;
A
#
# COMPACT_ATOMS: atom_id res chain seq x y z
N MET A 1 -5.96 3.75 0.09
CA MET A 1 -4.81 4.35 -0.63
C MET A 1 -4.98 5.87 -0.74
N ALA A 2 -5.29 6.52 0.40
CA ALA A 2 -5.32 7.99 0.57
C ALA A 2 -4.21 8.47 1.51
N GLY A 3 -3.43 7.52 2.05
CA GLY A 3 -2.38 7.74 3.04
C GLY A 3 -1.39 8.83 2.65
N PRO A 4 -0.81 8.82 1.43
CA PRO A 4 0.17 9.82 1.01
C PRO A 4 -0.36 11.25 1.02
N SER A 5 -1.61 11.45 0.57
CA SER A 5 -2.26 12.76 0.60
C SER A 5 -2.58 13.22 2.03
N LEU A 6 -3.04 12.32 2.88
CA LEU A 6 -3.38 12.64 4.27
C LEU A 6 -2.12 12.96 5.08
N SER A 7 -1.05 12.20 4.87
CA SER A 7 0.26 12.46 5.48
C SER A 7 0.84 13.79 4.99
N ALA A 8 0.76 14.08 3.68
CA ALA A 8 1.26 15.33 3.14
C ALA A 8 0.46 16.55 3.62
N LEU A 9 -0.85 16.41 3.85
CA LEU A 9 -1.70 17.46 4.42
C LEU A 9 -1.41 17.66 5.91
N ALA A 10 -1.22 16.58 6.67
CA ALA A 10 -0.82 16.66 8.08
C ALA A 10 0.55 17.33 8.27
N ILE A 11 1.52 17.05 7.38
CA ILE A 11 2.84 17.69 7.40
C ILE A 11 2.72 19.18 7.07
N GLN A 12 1.91 19.58 6.10
CA GLN A 12 1.72 21.00 5.77
C GLN A 12 1.05 21.80 6.90
N MET A 13 0.02 21.24 7.53
CA MET A 13 -0.65 21.91 8.66
C MET A 13 0.30 22.08 9.85
N ALA A 14 1.20 21.11 10.08
CA ALA A 14 2.21 21.18 11.13
C ALA A 14 3.43 22.05 10.78
N THR A 15 3.69 22.31 9.50
CA THR A 15 4.83 23.11 9.02
C THR A 15 4.48 24.60 8.84
N TYR A 16 3.20 24.99 8.98
CA TYR A 16 2.79 26.41 8.93
C TYR A 16 3.47 27.29 10.01
N SER A 17 4.08 26.69 11.04
CA SER A 17 4.68 27.40 12.19
C SER A 17 6.21 27.29 12.32
N ASP A 18 6.92 26.51 11.49
CA ASP A 18 8.38 26.33 11.63
C ASP A 18 9.05 26.04 10.28
N GLU A 19 10.26 26.56 10.05
CA GLU A 19 11.01 26.43 8.77
C GLU A 19 11.46 24.99 8.46
N LYS A 20 11.23 24.02 9.36
CA LYS A 20 11.59 22.61 9.19
C LYS A 20 10.35 21.71 9.11
N PRO A 21 10.29 20.76 8.15
CA PRO A 21 9.16 19.86 8.01
C PRO A 21 9.03 18.94 9.23
N ASN A 22 7.94 19.11 9.98
CA ASN A 22 7.65 18.32 11.17
C ASN A 22 6.96 17.00 10.81
N TYR A 23 7.76 15.97 10.51
CA TYR A 23 7.27 14.61 10.22
C TYR A 23 6.58 13.92 11.43
N ALA A 24 6.83 14.43 12.64
CA ALA A 24 6.27 13.89 13.88
C ALA A 24 4.73 13.84 13.86
N ALA A 25 4.07 14.86 13.32
CA ALA A 25 2.61 14.92 13.26
C ALA A 25 2.00 13.78 12.42
N SER A 26 2.65 13.44 11.29
CA SER A 26 2.20 12.34 10.44
C SER A 26 2.42 10.97 11.11
N LEU A 27 3.49 10.81 11.88
CA LEU A 27 3.79 9.58 12.61
C LEU A 27 2.79 9.35 13.76
N TYR A 28 2.43 10.40 14.50
CA TYR A 28 1.41 10.30 15.56
C TYR A 28 0.02 9.95 14.99
N LEU A 29 -0.37 10.55 13.87
CA LEU A 29 -1.59 10.17 13.16
C LEU A 29 -1.56 8.69 12.76
N TYR A 30 -0.49 8.25 12.09
CA TYR A 30 -0.35 6.84 11.70
C TYR A 30 -0.45 5.90 12.90
N ALA A 31 0.26 6.20 14.00
CA ALA A 31 0.22 5.41 15.22
C ALA A 31 -1.20 5.32 15.81
N SER A 32 -1.95 6.43 15.82
CA SER A 32 -3.33 6.44 16.33
C SER A 32 -4.27 5.55 15.50
N LEU A 33 -4.16 5.57 14.17
CA LEU A 33 -4.94 4.70 13.28
C LEU A 33 -4.55 3.23 13.46
N CYS A 34 -3.27 2.93 13.67
CA CYS A 34 -2.82 1.57 13.98
C CYS A 34 -3.43 1.07 15.28
N ILE A 35 -3.41 1.86 16.35
CA ILE A 35 -4.02 1.49 17.64
C ILE A 35 -5.52 1.24 17.49
N LEU A 36 -6.23 2.09 16.76
CA LEU A 36 -7.65 1.92 16.46
C LEU A 36 -7.91 0.60 15.69
N THR A 37 -7.04 0.28 14.73
CA THR A 37 -7.13 -0.96 13.95
C THR A 37 -6.92 -2.19 14.83
N ILE A 38 -5.91 -2.16 15.70
CA ILE A 38 -5.63 -3.24 16.67
C ILE A 38 -6.84 -3.44 17.58
N PHE A 39 -7.40 -2.35 18.11
CA PHE A 39 -8.59 -2.41 18.96
C PHE A 39 -9.80 -3.02 18.23
N SER A 40 -10.00 -2.66 16.96
CA SER A 40 -11.07 -3.23 16.14
C SER A 40 -10.86 -4.73 15.86
N ILE A 41 -9.62 -5.16 15.64
CA ILE A 41 -9.27 -6.57 15.45
C ILE A 41 -9.47 -7.36 16.76
N CYS A 42 -9.09 -6.81 17.90
CA CYS A 42 -9.30 -7.42 19.21
C CYS A 42 -10.78 -7.57 19.56
N SER A 43 -11.63 -6.63 19.12
CA SER A 43 -13.08 -6.71 19.29
C SER A 43 -13.75 -7.69 18.32
N LEU A 44 -13.07 -8.05 17.22
CA LEU A 44 -13.58 -9.01 16.26
C LEU A 44 -13.41 -10.43 16.80
N ASN A 45 -14.52 -11.14 16.98
CA ASN A 45 -14.49 -12.53 17.39
C ASN A 45 -14.07 -13.38 16.18
N VAL A 46 -12.76 -13.53 15.98
CA VAL A 46 -12.20 -14.32 14.88
C VAL A 46 -12.56 -15.77 15.11
N GLU A 47 -13.42 -16.31 14.24
CA GLU A 47 -13.71 -17.73 14.17
C GLU A 47 -12.38 -18.49 13.98
N LYS A 48 -11.94 -19.20 15.02
CA LYS A 48 -10.71 -19.98 15.02
C LYS A 48 -10.87 -21.12 14.02
N ARG A 49 -10.48 -20.90 12.77
CA ARG A 49 -10.19 -22.01 11.85
C ARG A 49 -9.04 -22.82 12.44
N GLU A 50 -9.17 -24.14 12.36
CA GLU A 50 -8.15 -25.06 12.88
C GLU A 50 -6.76 -24.70 12.34
N PRO A 51 -5.72 -24.65 13.20
CA PRO A 51 -4.39 -24.30 12.76
C PRO A 51 -3.94 -25.31 11.70
N ALA A 52 -3.68 -24.81 10.49
CA ALA A 52 -3.26 -25.63 9.38
C ALA A 52 -1.96 -26.37 9.75
N LYS A 53 -2.08 -27.66 10.08
CA LYS A 53 -0.92 -28.52 10.37
C LYS A 53 -0.01 -28.52 9.13
N ASN A 54 1.28 -28.26 9.35
CA ASN A 54 2.34 -28.33 8.34
C ASN A 54 2.32 -27.26 7.24
N MET A 55 1.89 -26.01 7.52
CA MET A 55 1.99 -24.90 6.53
C MET A 55 3.39 -24.78 5.94
N TRP A 56 4.43 -24.91 6.76
CA TRP A 56 5.82 -24.81 6.30
C TRP A 56 6.19 -25.86 5.24
N LYS A 57 5.84 -27.13 5.48
CA LYS A 57 6.08 -28.21 4.51
C LYS A 57 5.27 -28.00 3.23
N ARG A 58 4.02 -27.54 3.35
CA ARG A 58 3.18 -27.27 2.17
C ARG A 58 3.72 -26.10 1.34
N SER A 59 4.16 -25.01 1.97
CA SER A 59 4.83 -23.90 1.27
C SER A 59 6.12 -24.33 0.57
N LEU A 60 6.94 -25.18 1.19
CA LEU A 60 8.14 -25.73 0.55
C LEU A 60 7.83 -26.65 -0.64
N ILE A 61 6.72 -27.39 -0.57
CA ILE A 61 6.24 -28.21 -1.70
C ILE A 61 5.77 -27.32 -2.85
N LEU A 62 5.04 -26.23 -2.57
CA LEU A 62 4.63 -25.26 -3.59
C LEU A 62 5.84 -24.60 -4.26
N LEU A 63 6.89 -24.26 -3.48
CA LEU A 63 8.10 -23.64 -4.02
C LEU A 63 8.89 -24.55 -4.97
N LYS A 64 8.68 -25.88 -4.87
CA LYS A 64 9.35 -26.88 -5.71
C LYS A 64 8.68 -27.03 -7.07
N ASP A 65 7.48 -26.50 -7.22
CA ASP A 65 6.75 -26.49 -8.48
C ASP A 65 7.33 -25.41 -9.41
N ILE A 66 7.69 -25.80 -10.64
CA ILE A 66 8.43 -24.92 -11.55
C ILE A 66 7.54 -23.80 -12.11
N ASP A 67 6.25 -24.09 -12.28
CA ASP A 67 5.25 -23.12 -12.72
C ASP A 67 5.02 -22.05 -11.64
N PHE A 68 4.98 -22.47 -10.38
CA PHE A 68 4.87 -21.55 -9.24
C PHE A 68 6.12 -20.68 -9.10
N LEU A 69 7.31 -21.23 -9.31
CA LEU A 69 8.55 -20.46 -9.25
C LEU A 69 8.61 -19.39 -10.35
N PHE A 70 8.18 -19.72 -11.57
CA PHE A 70 8.09 -18.76 -12.66
C PHE A 70 7.08 -17.65 -12.36
N PHE A 71 5.91 -18.02 -11.84
CA PHE A 71 4.92 -17.05 -11.37
C PHE A 71 5.46 -16.13 -10.26
N ALA A 72 6.16 -16.70 -9.28
CA ALA A 72 6.78 -15.94 -8.20
C ALA A 72 7.85 -14.97 -8.74
N MET A 73 8.65 -15.39 -9.72
CA MET A 73 9.65 -14.54 -10.37
C MET A 73 9.00 -13.39 -11.14
N LEU A 74 7.92 -13.65 -11.89
CA LEU A 74 7.15 -12.62 -12.56
C LEU A 74 6.55 -11.61 -11.57
N MET A 75 5.99 -12.09 -10.46
CA MET A 75 5.49 -11.24 -9.38
C MET A 75 6.60 -10.41 -8.72
N LEU A 76 7.80 -10.97 -8.60
CA LEU A 76 8.96 -10.26 -8.05
C LEU A 76 9.42 -9.16 -8.99
N ILE A 77 9.51 -9.41 -10.30
CA ILE A 77 9.83 -8.39 -11.31
C ILE A 77 8.75 -7.31 -11.30
N LEU A 78 7.47 -7.69 -11.32
CA LEU A 78 6.35 -6.76 -11.32
C LEU A 78 6.34 -5.88 -10.06
N GLY A 79 6.53 -6.49 -8.89
CA GLY A 79 6.63 -5.78 -7.61
C GLY A 79 7.86 -4.89 -7.53
N GLY A 80 9.00 -5.36 -8.06
CA GLY A 80 10.24 -4.60 -8.16
C GLY A 80 10.09 -3.37 -9.04
N THR A 81 9.50 -3.50 -10.24
CA THR A 81 9.21 -2.38 -11.14
C THR A 81 8.26 -1.38 -10.49
N TRP A 82 7.21 -1.85 -9.80
CA TRP A 82 6.29 -0.97 -9.09
C TRP A 82 6.98 -0.19 -7.95
N GLY A 83 7.80 -0.88 -7.15
CA GLY A 83 8.57 -0.26 -6.06
C GLY A 83 9.59 0.75 -6.59
N PHE A 84 10.27 0.43 -7.68
CA PHE A 84 11.20 1.33 -8.36
C PHE A 84 10.48 2.59 -8.83
N GLN A 85 9.34 2.44 -9.52
CA GLN A 85 8.53 3.56 -10.00
C GLN A 85 8.13 4.49 -8.84
N LEU A 86 7.70 3.95 -7.71
CA LEU A 86 7.26 4.75 -6.56
C LEU A 86 8.41 5.60 -5.97
N ASN A 87 9.57 4.98 -5.75
CA ASN A 87 10.72 5.65 -5.14
C ASN A 87 11.35 6.68 -6.08
N PHE A 88 11.60 6.31 -7.34
CA PHE A 88 12.20 7.22 -8.32
C PHE A 88 11.26 8.35 -8.71
N LYS A 89 9.94 8.11 -8.83
CA LYS A 89 8.96 9.18 -9.06
C LYS A 89 9.00 10.22 -7.95
N ASN A 90 9.09 9.79 -6.70
CA ASN A 90 9.08 10.71 -5.56
C ASN A 90 10.35 11.58 -5.53
N VAL A 91 11.52 10.97 -5.71
CA VAL A 91 12.80 11.71 -5.78
C VAL A 91 12.83 12.66 -6.97
N TYR A 92 12.42 12.20 -8.15
CA TYR A 92 12.41 13.03 -9.36
C TYR A 92 11.46 14.24 -9.25
N MET A 93 10.28 14.06 -8.65
CA MET A 93 9.34 15.17 -8.43
C MET A 93 9.83 16.17 -7.38
N GLU A 94 10.60 15.70 -6.39
CA GLU A 94 11.26 16.56 -5.42
C GLU A 94 12.34 17.42 -6.09
N GLU A 95 13.15 16.83 -6.98
CA GLU A 95 14.18 17.57 -7.76
C GLU A 95 13.58 18.62 -8.72
N LEU A 96 12.37 18.39 -9.22
CA LEU A 96 11.60 19.36 -10.02
C LEU A 96 11.06 20.55 -9.20
N GLY A 97 11.26 20.56 -7.88
CA GLY A 97 10.75 21.60 -6.98
C GLY A 97 9.25 21.50 -6.73
N THR A 98 8.64 20.34 -6.97
CA THR A 98 7.20 20.14 -6.77
C THR A 98 6.92 20.01 -5.27
N PRO A 99 5.97 20.78 -4.70
CA PRO A 99 5.63 20.65 -3.29
C PRO A 99 5.13 19.24 -2.97
N THR A 100 5.56 18.66 -1.84
CA THR A 100 5.29 17.28 -1.41
C THR A 100 3.79 16.93 -1.39
N TYR A 101 2.93 17.92 -1.24
CA TYR A 101 1.48 17.77 -1.36
C TYR A 101 1.00 17.34 -2.75
N LEU A 102 1.56 17.93 -3.80
CA LEU A 102 1.17 17.62 -5.18
C LEU A 102 1.56 16.20 -5.56
N ILE A 103 2.70 15.73 -5.04
CA ILE A 103 3.18 14.35 -5.21
C ILE A 103 2.21 13.36 -4.56
N GLY A 104 1.80 13.65 -3.31
CA GLY A 104 0.80 12.85 -2.60
C GLY A 104 -0.58 12.87 -3.27
N LEU A 105 -1.00 14.01 -3.81
CA LEU A 105 -2.28 14.17 -4.51
C LEU A 105 -2.30 13.37 -5.82
N LEU A 106 -1.23 13.43 -6.62
CA LEU A 106 -1.13 12.65 -7.86
C LEU A 106 -1.21 11.15 -7.59
N ASP A 107 -0.58 10.68 -6.52
CA ASP A 107 -0.65 9.28 -6.13
C ASP A 107 -2.08 8.86 -5.76
N THR A 108 -2.81 9.71 -5.03
CA THR A 108 -4.22 9.45 -4.74
C THR A 108 -5.13 9.50 -5.96
N PHE A 109 -4.84 10.38 -6.93
CA PHE A 109 -5.61 10.44 -8.17
C PHE A 109 -5.37 9.19 -9.02
N SER A 110 -4.13 8.70 -9.08
CA SER A 110 -3.81 7.41 -9.71
C SER A 110 -4.61 6.26 -9.08
N ALA A 111 -4.67 6.21 -7.74
CA ALA A 111 -5.48 5.22 -7.03
C ALA A 111 -6.98 5.37 -7.29
N LEU A 112 -7.48 6.61 -7.41
CA LEU A 112 -8.88 6.89 -7.72
C LEU A 112 -9.25 6.44 -9.13
N CYS A 113 -8.37 6.62 -10.11
CA CYS A 113 -8.52 6.05 -11.46
C CYS A 113 -8.42 4.51 -11.48
N GLY A 114 -7.72 3.91 -10.51
CA GLY A 114 -7.64 2.46 -10.35
C GLY A 114 -8.96 1.82 -9.89
N LEU A 115 -9.83 2.54 -9.17
CA LEU A 115 -11.11 2.04 -8.68
C LEU A 115 -12.09 1.65 -9.79
N PRO A 116 -12.35 2.50 -10.82
CA PRO A 116 -13.14 2.12 -11.99
C PRO A 116 -12.56 0.91 -12.73
N ALA A 117 -11.24 0.84 -12.86
CA ALA A 117 -10.56 -0.29 -13.51
C ALA A 117 -10.78 -1.59 -12.72
N LEU A 118 -10.77 -1.54 -11.39
CA LEU A 118 -11.07 -2.69 -10.54
C LEU A 118 -12.53 -3.14 -10.67
N PHE A 119 -13.47 -2.18 -10.77
CA PHE A 119 -14.88 -2.50 -10.99
C PHE A 119 -15.11 -3.12 -12.37
N ALA A 120 -14.45 -2.59 -13.40
CA ALA A 120 -14.48 -3.15 -14.75
C ALA A 120 -13.88 -4.55 -14.80
N ALA A 121 -12.77 -4.80 -14.11
CA ALA A 121 -12.17 -6.13 -13.99
C ALA A 121 -13.13 -7.12 -13.31
N LYS A 122 -13.77 -6.72 -12.20
CA LYS A 122 -14.76 -7.54 -11.50
C LYS A 122 -15.95 -7.88 -12.41
N TRP A 123 -16.44 -6.90 -13.17
CA TRP A 123 -17.51 -7.10 -14.14
C TRP A 123 -17.09 -8.10 -15.23
N LEU A 124 -15.87 -7.95 -15.76
CA LEU A 124 -15.32 -8.84 -16.78
C LEU A 124 -15.20 -10.28 -16.28
N THR A 125 -14.66 -10.47 -15.07
CA THR A 125 -14.53 -11.81 -14.46
C THR A 125 -15.89 -12.45 -14.23
N SER A 126 -16.93 -11.70 -13.85
CA SER A 126 -18.29 -12.23 -13.68
C SER A 126 -18.99 -12.62 -14.99
N LYS A 127 -18.47 -12.16 -16.13
CA LYS A 127 -19.02 -12.41 -17.47
C LYS A 127 -18.33 -13.57 -18.19
N ILE A 128 -17.15 -13.95 -17.71
CA ILE A 128 -16.30 -15.01 -18.29
C ILE A 128 -16.39 -16.30 -17.45
N ALA A 129 -16.64 -16.20 -16.15
CA ALA A 129 -16.97 -17.32 -15.26
C ALA A 129 -18.46 -17.69 -15.34
#